data_AF-A0A9D3UHU3-F1
#
_entry.id   AF-A0A9D3UHU3-F1
#
_cell.length_a   1.000
_cell.length_b   1.000
_cell.length_c   1.000
_cell.angle_alpha   90.00
_cell.angle_beta   90.00
_cell.angle_gamma   90.00
#
_symmetry.space_group_name_H-M   'P 1'
#
loop_
_entity.id
_entity.type
_entity.pdbx_description
1 polymer ?
#
loop_
_entity_poly.entity_id
_entity_poly.type
_entity_poly.pdbx_seq_one_letter_code
_entity_poly.pdbx_strand_id
1 'polypeptide(L)' 'MLVYAKDELTQKEALTALNAISKSDGALKALHNAGAISVIMSIPDTSVDAEIGTYKTELLKRFRDSGYDVSS' A
#
# COMPACT_ATOMS: atom_id res chain seq x y z
N MET A 1 8.58 -6.86 6.38
CA MET A 1 9.75 -6.21 5.75
C MET A 1 9.57 -4.71 5.47
N LEU A 2 8.38 -4.11 5.66
CA LEU A 2 8.17 -2.65 5.54
C LEU A 2 8.16 -1.89 6.88
N VAL A 3 7.90 -2.58 8.00
CA VAL A 3 7.85 -2.00 9.36
C VAL A 3 9.21 -1.44 9.84
N TYR A 4 10.31 -1.75 9.15
CA TYR A 4 11.68 -1.35 9.52
C TYR A 4 12.36 -0.40 8.53
N ALA A 5 11.67 0.06 7.48
CA ALA A 5 12.24 1.04 6.55
C ALA A 5 12.27 2.41 7.24
N LYS A 6 13.40 2.74 7.87
CA LYS A 6 13.65 4.01 8.57
C LYS A 6 13.79 5.21 7.61
N ASP A 7 13.79 4.94 6.31
CA ASP A 7 14.05 5.88 5.23
C ASP A 7 12.77 6.04 4.40
N GLU A 8 12.16 7.24 4.44
CA GLU A 8 10.92 7.56 3.72
C GLU A 8 11.07 7.29 2.21
N LEU A 9 12.29 7.42 1.66
CA LEU A 9 12.60 7.08 0.28
C LEU A 9 12.33 5.61 -0.04
N THR A 10 12.73 4.69 0.84
CA THR A 10 12.50 3.25 0.63
C THR A 10 11.01 2.91 0.76
N GLN A 11 10.30 3.58 1.68
CA GLN A 11 8.86 3.41 1.84
C GLN A 11 8.09 3.90 0.61
N LYS A 12 8.49 5.04 0.06
CA LYS A 12 7.94 5.61 -1.17
C LYS A 12 8.13 4.67 -2.35
N GLU A 13 9.36 4.25 -2.62
CA GLU A 13 9.67 3.36 -3.75
C GLU A 13 8.90 2.03 -3.65
N ALA A 14 8.79 1.47 -2.44
CA ALA A 14 7.99 0.27 -2.22
C ALA A 14 6.50 0.49 -2.49
N LEU A 15 5.92 1.61 -2.04
CA LEU A 15 4.52 1.96 -2.33
C LEU A 15 4.27 2.18 -3.82
N THR A 16 5.19 2.87 -4.51
CA THR A 16 5.12 3.08 -5.95
C THR A 16 5.14 1.75 -6.69
N ALA A 17 6.03 0.82 -6.31
CA ALA A 17 6.08 -0.52 -6.89
C ALA A 17 4.80 -1.32 -6.61
N LEU A 18 4.29 -1.27 -5.37
CA LEU A 18 3.03 -1.91 -5.02
C LEU A 18 1.85 -1.34 -5.83
N ASN A 19 1.80 -0.03 -6.05
CA ASN A 19 0.78 0.63 -6.86
C ASN A 19 0.87 0.25 -8.34
N ALA A 20 2.09 0.03 -8.86
CA ALA A 20 2.26 -0.50 -10.22
C ALA A 20 1.77 -1.95 -10.34
N ILE A 21 2.06 -2.78 -9.34
CA ILE A 21 1.69 -4.20 -9.31
C ILE A 21 0.18 -4.39 -9.10
N SER A 22 -0.46 -3.57 -8.27
CA SER A 22 -1.89 -3.63 -7.92
C SER A 22 -2.85 -3.41 -9.11
N LYS A 23 -2.33 -2.93 -10.25
CA LYS A 23 -3.08 -2.79 -11.51
C LYS A 23 -3.52 -4.13 -12.10
N SER A 24 -2.83 -5.23 -11.76
CA SER A 24 -3.23 -6.57 -12.17
C SER A 24 -4.09 -7.23 -11.08
N ASP A 25 -5.27 -7.73 -11.44
CA ASP A 25 -6.17 -8.40 -10.47
C ASP A 25 -5.54 -9.64 -9.82
N GLY A 26 -4.75 -10.40 -10.58
CA GLY A 26 -4.03 -11.56 -10.06
C GLY A 26 -2.96 -11.18 -9.03
N ALA A 27 -2.24 -10.09 -9.28
CA ALA A 27 -1.24 -9.58 -8.35
C ALA A 27 -1.89 -8.91 -7.13
N LEU A 28 -3.01 -8.22 -7.31
CA LEU A 28 -3.80 -7.64 -6.22
C LEU A 28 -4.27 -8.73 -5.25
N LYS A 29 -4.74 -9.87 -5.76
CA LYS A 29 -5.10 -11.04 -4.94
C LYS A 29 -3.90 -11.60 -4.17
N ALA A 30 -2.73 -11.69 -4.82
CA ALA A 30 -1.50 -12.12 -4.16
C ALA A 30 -1.07 -11.15 -3.04
N LEU A 31 -1.18 -9.84 -3.28
CA LEU A 31 -0.91 -8.80 -2.28
C LEU A 31 -1.87 -8.88 -1.09
N HIS A 32 -3.16 -9.05 -1.34
CA HIS A 32 -4.15 -9.27 -0.28
C HIS A 32 -3.77 -10.49 0.58
N ASN A 33 -3.49 -11.63 -0.05
CA ASN A 33 -3.11 -12.86 0.65
C ASN A 33 -1.80 -12.72 1.44
N ALA A 34 -0.90 -11.83 1.01
CA ALA A 34 0.34 -11.52 1.72
C ALA A 34 0.15 -10.53 2.90
N GLY A 35 -1.08 -10.08 3.16
CA GLY A 35 -1.37 -9.12 4.24
C GLY A 35 -0.98 -7.68 3.90
N ALA A 36 -0.95 -7.30 2.61
CA ALA A 36 -0.53 -5.97 2.19
C ALA A 36 -1.38 -4.85 2.78
N ILE A 37 -2.69 -5.07 3.00
CA ILE A 37 -3.60 -4.07 3.56
C ILE A 37 -3.13 -3.61 4.96
N SER A 38 -2.83 -4.54 5.87
CA SER A 38 -2.35 -4.21 7.22
C SER A 38 -1.03 -3.45 7.19
N VAL A 39 -0.15 -3.80 6.27
CA VAL A 39 1.13 -3.11 6.10
C VAL A 39 0.93 -1.68 5.58
N ILE A 40 0.07 -1.49 4.58
CA ILE A 40 -0.25 -0.17 4.02
C ILE A 40 -0.94 0.71 5.07
N MET A 41 -1.83 0.15 5.89
CA MET A 41 -2.47 0.88 7.00
C MET A 41 -1.48 1.29 8.10
N SER A 42 -0.45 0.48 8.35
CA SER A 42 0.58 0.79 9.36
C SER A 42 1.47 1.98 8.98
N ILE A 43 1.41 2.44 7.72
CA ILE A 43 2.15 3.61 7.25
C ILE A 43 1.49 4.86 7.85
N PRO A 44 2.22 5.65 8.66
CA PRO A 44 1.65 6.84 9.28
C PRO A 44 1.25 7.87 8.23
N ASP A 45 0.09 8.50 8.42
CA ASP A 45 -0.39 9.59 7.55
C ASP A 45 0.45 10.88 7.71
N THR A 46 1.35 10.91 8.70
CA THR A 46 2.28 12.01 8.98
C THR A 46 3.55 11.97 8.12
N SER A 47 3.55 11.21 7.03
CA SER A 47 4.62 11.22 6.03
C SER A 47 4.88 12.65 5.56
N VAL A 48 6.15 13.08 5.53
CA VAL A 48 6.54 14.39 4.97
C VAL A 48 6.30 14.42 3.45
N ASP A 49 6.37 13.25 2.81
CA ASP A 49 6.11 13.09 1.39
C ASP A 49 4.61 12.91 1.13
N ALA A 50 3.99 13.87 0.45
CA ALA A 50 2.57 13.84 0.08
C ALA A 50 2.24 12.71 -0.92
N GLU A 51 3.22 12.21 -1.68
CA GLU A 51 3.02 11.11 -2.61
C GLU A 51 2.81 9.78 -1.88
N ILE A 52 3.46 9.58 -0.72
CA ILE A 52 3.24 8.40 0.14
C ILE A 52 1.77 8.32 0.57
N GLY A 53 1.18 9.45 1.01
CA GLY A 53 -0.23 9.53 1.38
C GLY A 53 -1.17 9.26 0.19
N THR A 54 -0.79 9.78 -0.99
CA THR A 54 -1.54 9.54 -2.24
C THR A 54 -1.52 8.06 -2.61
N TYR A 55 -0.35 7.43 -2.69
CA TYR A 55 -0.22 6.01 -3.05
C TYR A 55 -0.91 5.09 -2.04
N LYS A 56 -0.82 5.40 -0.73
CA LYS A 56 -1.57 4.69 0.30
C LYS A 56 -3.07 4.72 0.02
N THR A 57 -3.62 5.91 -0.24
CA THR A 57 -5.05 6.09 -0.50
C THR A 57 -5.50 5.39 -1.79
N GLU A 58 -4.72 5.49 -2.87
CA GLU A 58 -4.99 4.81 -4.14
C GLU A 58 -4.99 3.29 -4.00
N LEU A 59 -4.00 2.74 -3.30
CA LEU A 59 -3.90 1.30 -3.05
C LEU A 59 -5.10 0.79 -2.23
N LEU A 60 -5.43 1.47 -1.13
CA LEU A 60 -6.57 1.10 -0.29
C LEU A 60 -7.90 1.20 -1.06
N LYS A 61 -8.05 2.22 -1.90
CA LYS A 61 -9.19 2.34 -2.80
C LYS A 61 -9.24 1.18 -3.79
N ARG A 62 -8.09 0.79 -4.39
CA ARG A 62 -8.03 -0.33 -5.33
C ARG A 62 -8.45 -1.64 -4.69
N PHE A 63 -8.00 -1.93 -3.46
CA PHE A 63 -8.45 -3.11 -2.73
C PHE A 63 -9.97 -3.09 -2.49
N ARG A 64 -10.51 -1.94 -2.08
CA ARG A 64 -11.96 -1.78 -1.86
C ARG A 64 -12.78 -1.94 -3.14
N ASP A 65 -12.34 -1.34 -4.24
CA ASP A 65 -13.00 -1.43 -5.55
C ASP A 65 -13.05 -2.88 -6.06
N SER A 66 -12.07 -3.72 -5.65
CA SER A 66 -12.05 -5.15 -5.93
C SER A 66 -12.83 -6.01 -4.91
N GLY A 67 -13.52 -5.39 -3.95
CA GLY A 67 -14.37 -6.07 -2.96
C GLY A 67 -13.62 -6.64 -1.77
N TYR A 68 -12.34 -6.31 -1.58
CA TYR A 68 -11.62 -6.69 -0.36
C TYR A 68 -12.04 -5.80 0.80
N ASP A 69 -12.14 -6.39 1.99
CA ASP A 69 -12.41 -5.63 3.20
C ASP A 69 -11.16 -4.82 3.57
N VAL A 70 -11.33 -3.50 3.63
CA VAL A 70 -10.28 -2.53 3.97
C VAL A 70 -10.65 -1.86 5.30
N SER A 71 -11.33 -2.60 6.17
CA SER A 71 -11.72 -2.15 7.51
C SER A 71 -10.59 -2.46 8.48
N SER A 72 -10.31 -1.52 9.40
CA SER A 72 -9.27 -1.67 10.44
C SER A 72 -9.64 -2.71 11.48
#